data_AF-A0A955SHU3-F1
#
_entry.id   AF-A0A955SHU3-F1
#
_cell.length_a   1.000
_cell.length_b   1.000
_cell.length_c   1.000
_cell.angle_alpha   90.00
_cell.angle_beta   90.00
_cell.angle_gamma   90.00
#
_symmetry.space_group_name_H-M   'P 1'
#
loop_
_entity.id
_entity.type
_entity.pdbx_description
1 polymer ?
#
loop_
_entity_poly.entity_id
_entity_poly.type
_entity_poly.pdbx_seq_one_letter_code
_entity_poly.pdbx_strand_id
1 'polypeptide(L)'
;MMSLVTNLGILGFFKYFDFFAESVVELFAHFGVTASYTDLNIILPLGISFYTFQTMSYTIDVYRGKYKPYGSFLDFCLYVAFFPQLIAGPIVRADTFGYQLRRPRGLHWANFYTGSSRFIFGVFKKVVLANQAAAFSDTVFADPEGYSGLMCLIGVYAFAFQIYFDFS
;
A
#
# COMPACT_ATOMS: atom_id res chain seq x y z
N MET A 1 5.32 19.06 13.42
CA MET A 1 4.27 19.73 12.63
C MET A 1 4.65 19.89 11.17
N MET A 2 5.79 20.52 10.84
CA MET A 2 6.21 20.68 9.43
C MET A 2 6.30 19.36 8.65
N SER A 3 6.91 18.31 9.22
CA SER A 3 6.94 16.97 8.61
C SER A 3 5.55 16.40 8.28
N LEU A 4 4.55 16.58 9.16
CA LEU A 4 3.19 16.08 8.93
C LEU A 4 2.53 16.83 7.77
N VAL A 5 2.66 18.16 7.76
CA VAL A 5 2.11 19.00 6.69
C VAL A 5 2.75 18.64 5.35
N THR A 6 4.07 18.44 5.30
CA THR A 6 4.77 18.05 4.07
C THR A 6 4.33 16.66 3.59
N ASN A 7 4.27 15.66 4.47
CA ASN A 7 3.87 14.29 4.11
C ASN A 7 2.42 14.23 3.63
N LEU A 8 1.50 14.88 4.34
CA LEU A 8 0.09 14.94 3.94
C LEU A 8 -0.10 15.80 2.67
N GLY A 9 0.67 16.87 2.51
CA GLY A 9 0.65 17.70 1.31
C GLY A 9 1.09 16.93 0.07
N ILE A 10 2.18 16.16 0.16
CA ILE A 10 2.63 15.27 -0.92
C ILE A 10 1.57 14.23 -1.25
N LEU A 11 0.98 13.58 -0.24
CA LEU A 11 -0.08 12.58 -0.46
C LEU A 11 -1.33 13.20 -1.09
N GLY A 12 -1.78 14.36 -0.59
CA GLY A 12 -2.93 15.09 -1.11
C GLY A 12 -2.72 15.51 -2.57
N PHE A 13 -1.55 16.07 -2.88
CA PHE A 13 -1.21 16.52 -4.22
C PHE A 13 -1.10 15.35 -5.22
N PHE A 14 -0.33 14.31 -4.90
CA PHE A 14 -0.10 13.23 -5.87
C PHE A 14 -1.25 12.24 -5.98
N LYS A 15 -2.02 12.01 -4.91
CA LYS A 15 -3.04 10.95 -4.87
C LYS A 15 -4.47 11.46 -5.00
N TYR A 16 -4.74 12.68 -4.55
CA TYR A 16 -6.12 13.17 -4.42
C TYR A 16 -6.39 14.46 -5.17
N PHE A 17 -5.39 15.08 -5.83
CA PHE A 17 -5.58 16.36 -6.51
C PHE A 17 -6.69 16.30 -7.56
N ASP A 18 -6.61 15.34 -8.49
CA ASP A 18 -7.61 15.22 -9.57
C ASP A 18 -9.00 14.92 -9.00
N PHE A 19 -9.11 14.01 -8.01
CA PHE A 19 -10.36 13.73 -7.30
C PHE A 19 -10.99 14.97 -6.64
N PHE A 20 -10.17 15.79 -5.95
CA PHE A 20 -10.66 17.02 -5.33
C PHE A 20 -11.02 18.08 -6.38
N ALA A 21 -10.24 18.20 -7.46
CA ALA A 21 -10.52 19.14 -8.54
C ALA A 21 -11.83 18.80 -9.25
N GLU A 22 -12.05 17.53 -9.58
CA GLU A 22 -13.30 17.01 -10.16
C GLU A 22 -14.49 17.29 -9.23
N SER A 23 -14.37 16.95 -7.94
CA SER A 23 -15.43 17.19 -6.94
C SER A 23 -15.82 18.67 -6.83
N VAL A 24 -14.85 19.59 -6.93
CA VAL A 24 -15.08 21.04 -6.88
C VAL A 24 -15.77 21.53 -8.16
N VAL A 25 -15.40 21.00 -9.32
CA VAL A 25 -16.05 21.32 -10.59
C VAL A 25 -17.50 20.82 -10.60
N GLU A 26 -17.76 19.59 -10.14
CA GLU A 26 -19.12 19.06 -10.01
C GLU A 26 -19.98 19.88 -9.04
N LEU A 27 -19.40 20.35 -7.93
CA LEU A 27 -20.07 21.23 -6.98
C LEU A 27 -20.43 22.57 -7.61
N PHE A 28 -19.51 23.20 -8.34
CA PHE A 28 -19.79 24.46 -9.04
C PHE A 28 -20.81 24.30 -10.17
N ALA A 29 -20.82 23.15 -10.85
CA ALA A 29 -21.83 22.81 -11.85
C ALA A 29 -23.24 22.75 -11.23
N HIS A 30 -23.38 22.24 -10.00
CA HIS A 30 -24.66 22.27 -9.26
C HIS A 30 -25.15 23.70 -8.96
N PHE A 31 -24.23 24.67 -8.84
CA PHE A 31 -24.54 26.09 -8.68
C PHE A 31 -24.62 26.85 -10.02
N GLY A 32 -24.60 26.15 -11.17
CA GLY A 32 -24.69 26.75 -12.50
C GLY A 32 -23.42 27.44 -12.99
N VAL A 33 -22.28 27.24 -12.30
CA VAL A 33 -20.97 27.78 -12.69
C VAL A 33 -20.22 26.72 -13.47
N THR A 34 -19.88 27.03 -14.73
CA THR A 34 -19.06 26.18 -15.58
C THR A 34 -17.58 26.40 -15.26
N ALA A 35 -17.07 25.61 -14.32
CA ALA A 35 -15.64 25.48 -14.08
C ALA A 35 -15.07 24.34 -14.92
N SER A 36 -13.81 24.44 -15.34
CA SER A 36 -13.06 23.33 -15.92
C SER A 36 -11.72 23.22 -15.20
N TYR A 37 -11.22 22.00 -15.05
CA TYR A 37 -9.89 21.74 -14.54
C TYR A 37 -9.08 20.99 -15.59
N THR A 38 -7.76 21.06 -15.50
CA THR A 38 -6.86 20.29 -16.35
C THR A 38 -6.33 19.12 -15.54
N ASP A 39 -6.60 17.90 -15.99
CA ASP A 39 -6.00 16.69 -15.42
C ASP A 39 -4.47 16.80 -15.49
N LEU A 40 -3.83 16.74 -14.31
CA LEU A 40 -2.37 16.79 -14.26
C LEU A 40 -1.74 15.44 -14.62
N ASN A 41 -2.54 14.36 -14.75
CA ASN A 41 -2.12 13.01 -15.12
C ASN A 41 -0.80 12.60 -14.45
N ILE A 42 -0.72 12.87 -13.14
CA ILE A 42 0.52 12.73 -12.39
C ILE A 42 0.83 11.25 -12.25
N ILE A 43 2.03 10.84 -12.67
CA ILE A 43 2.53 9.48 -12.44
C ILE A 43 2.69 9.30 -10.93
N LEU A 44 1.81 8.47 -10.35
CA LEU A 44 1.81 8.13 -8.94
C LEU A 44 3.08 7.36 -8.55
N PRO A 45 3.87 7.85 -7.57
CA PRO A 45 5.01 7.10 -7.08
C PRO A 45 4.56 5.80 -6.42
N LEU A 46 5.13 4.68 -6.84
CA LEU A 46 4.86 3.38 -6.25
C LEU A 46 5.17 3.41 -4.74
N GLY A 47 4.22 2.99 -3.91
CA GLY A 47 4.39 2.95 -2.46
C GLY A 47 4.24 4.29 -1.73
N ILE A 48 3.73 5.35 -2.39
CA ILE A 48 3.55 6.68 -1.77
C ILE A 48 2.82 6.66 -0.44
N SER A 49 1.75 5.87 -0.34
CA SER A 49 1.03 5.73 0.93
C SER A 49 1.92 5.12 2.01
N PHE A 50 2.67 4.06 1.70
CA PHE A 50 3.51 3.35 2.66
C PHE A 50 4.64 4.23 3.22
N TYR A 51 5.49 4.81 2.37
CA TYR A 51 6.61 5.61 2.87
C TYR A 51 6.15 6.89 3.58
N THR A 52 4.99 7.45 3.18
CA THR A 52 4.37 8.60 3.87
C THR A 52 3.92 8.20 5.27
N PHE A 53 3.16 7.10 5.42
CA PHE A 53 2.74 6.62 6.74
C PHE A 53 3.93 6.20 7.61
N GLN A 54 4.95 5.58 7.03
CA GLN A 54 6.16 5.15 7.72
C GLN A 54 6.97 6.34 8.24
N THR A 55 7.11 7.40 7.44
CA THR A 55 7.82 8.64 7.80
C THR A 55 7.04 9.44 8.85
N MET A 56 5.71 9.50 8.73
CA MET A 56 4.85 10.12 9.74
C MET A 56 4.92 9.37 11.06
N SER A 57 4.80 8.03 11.05
CA SER A 57 4.92 7.20 12.25
C SER A 57 6.27 7.41 12.95
N TYR A 58 7.36 7.44 12.17
CA TYR A 58 8.69 7.74 12.70
C TYR A 58 8.76 9.10 13.39
N THR A 59 8.29 10.15 12.71
CA THR A 59 8.34 11.51 13.26
C THR A 59 7.48 11.64 14.52
N ILE A 60 6.28 11.06 14.53
CA ILE A 60 5.36 11.08 15.68
C ILE A 60 5.96 10.34 16.87
N ASP A 61 6.51 9.15 16.66
CA ASP A 61 7.05 8.33 17.74
C ASP A 61 8.32 8.94 18.35
N VAL A 62 9.19 9.55 17.54
CA VAL A 62 10.35 10.33 18.02
C VAL A 62 9.88 11.55 18.81
N TYR A 63 8.88 12.29 18.30
CA TYR A 63 8.31 13.45 19.01
C TYR A 63 7.70 13.06 20.37
N ARG A 64 7.05 11.89 20.44
CA ARG A 64 6.50 11.32 21.68
C ARG A 64 7.55 10.69 22.61
N GLY A 65 8.84 10.73 22.24
CA GLY A 65 9.93 10.19 23.04
C GLY A 65 9.95 8.66 23.15
N LYS A 66 9.26 7.92 22.25
CA LYS A 66 9.26 6.45 22.30
C LYS A 66 10.63 5.84 22.01
N TYR A 67 11.39 6.46 21.12
CA TYR A 67 12.76 6.06 20.79
C TYR A 67 13.56 7.25 20.26
N LYS A 68 14.89 7.14 20.33
CA LYS A 68 15.80 8.15 19.79
C LYS A 68 15.76 8.13 18.25
N PRO A 69 15.92 9.30 17.59
CA PRO A 69 16.06 9.33 16.14
C PRO A 69 17.28 8.51 15.70
N TYR A 70 17.27 8.05 14.45
CA TYR A 70 18.43 7.43 13.84
C TYR A 70 19.62 8.38 13.85
N GLY A 71 20.79 7.84 14.16
CA GLY A 71 22.04 8.60 14.24
C GLY A 71 22.64 8.95 12.88
N SER A 72 22.18 8.30 11.81
CA SER A 72 22.61 8.56 10.43
C SER A 72 21.41 8.79 9.51
N PHE A 73 21.56 9.71 8.56
CA PHE A 73 20.57 9.94 7.51
C PHE A 73 20.44 8.72 6.60
N LEU A 74 21.54 7.98 6.39
CA LEU A 74 21.54 6.76 5.58
C LEU A 74 20.66 5.67 6.17
N ASP A 75 20.69 5.45 7.49
CA ASP A 75 19.81 4.49 8.17
C ASP A 75 18.33 4.88 8.01
N PHE A 76 18.04 6.19 8.06
CA PHE A 76 16.70 6.71 7.80
C PHE A 76 16.26 6.47 6.36
N CYS A 77 17.09 6.79 5.37
CA CYS A 77 16.80 6.52 3.96
C CYS A 77 16.59 5.02 3.72
N LEU A 78 17.41 4.16 4.31
CA LEU A 78 17.31 2.72 4.17
C LEU A 78 16.03 2.17 4.84
N TYR A 79 15.60 2.75 5.96
CA TYR A 79 14.29 2.44 6.57
C TYR A 79 13.14 2.82 5.63
N VAL A 80 13.12 4.06 5.12
CA VAL A 80 12.03 4.57 4.27
C VAL A 80 11.98 3.88 2.90
N ALA A 81 13.13 3.58 2.31
CA ALA A 81 13.26 3.00 0.98
C ALA A 81 13.46 1.47 0.99
N PHE A 82 13.14 0.79 2.10
CA PHE A 82 13.33 -0.65 2.20
C PHE A 82 12.38 -1.42 1.28
N PHE A 83 12.89 -1.82 0.10
CA PHE A 83 12.08 -2.41 -0.97
C PHE A 83 11.15 -3.56 -0.54
N PRO A 84 11.52 -4.49 0.37
CA PRO A 84 10.65 -5.59 0.76
C PRO A 84 9.35 -5.13 1.43
N GLN A 85 9.31 -3.90 1.94
CA GLN A 85 8.15 -3.33 2.63
C GLN A 85 7.46 -2.22 1.85
N LEU A 86 8.13 -1.63 0.85
CA LEU A 86 7.72 -0.38 0.20
C LEU A 86 6.36 -0.45 -0.52
N ILE A 87 5.99 -1.60 -1.07
CA ILE A 87 4.83 -1.71 -1.98
C ILE A 87 3.58 -2.20 -1.25
N ALA A 88 3.71 -3.22 -0.39
CA ALA A 88 2.59 -3.85 0.30
C ALA A 88 3.03 -4.62 1.57
N GLY A 89 4.20 -4.29 2.15
CA GLY A 89 4.67 -4.99 3.33
C GLY A 89 3.97 -4.54 4.61
N PRO A 90 4.09 -5.31 5.71
CA PRO A 90 3.63 -4.84 7.00
C PRO A 90 4.33 -3.53 7.37
N ILE A 91 3.60 -2.59 7.95
CA ILE A 91 4.16 -1.32 8.43
C ILE A 91 5.05 -1.63 9.64
N VAL A 92 6.35 -1.77 9.41
CA VAL A 92 7.33 -2.06 10.45
C VAL A 92 7.74 -0.77 11.16
N ARG A 93 7.80 -0.83 12.49
CA ARG A 93 8.24 0.30 13.31
C ARG A 93 9.75 0.52 13.20
N ALA A 94 10.15 1.78 13.20
CA ALA A 94 11.55 2.17 13.06
C ALA A 94 12.46 1.65 14.18
N ASP A 95 11.95 1.46 15.39
CA ASP A 95 12.70 0.89 16.51
C ASP A 95 13.21 -0.53 16.20
N THR A 96 12.29 -1.36 15.74
CA THR A 96 12.48 -2.78 15.44
C THR A 96 13.36 -2.93 14.21
N PHE A 97 13.09 -2.13 13.17
CA PHE A 97 13.89 -2.11 11.96
C PHE A 97 15.33 -1.67 12.25
N GLY A 98 15.51 -0.58 13.00
CA GLY A 98 16.83 -0.05 13.32
C GLY A 98 17.65 -0.97 14.22
N TYR A 99 16.99 -1.75 15.08
CA TYR A 99 17.64 -2.79 15.88
C TYR A 99 18.13 -3.95 14.99
N GLN A 100 17.33 -4.40 14.03
CA GLN A 100 17.72 -5.44 13.08
C GLN A 100 18.81 -4.97 12.11
N LEU A 101 18.82 -3.68 11.76
CA LEU A 101 19.82 -3.10 10.86
C LEU A 101 21.22 -3.09 11.48
N ARG A 102 21.32 -2.76 12.77
CA ARG A 102 22.60 -2.61 13.49
C ARG A 102 23.22 -3.92 13.96
N ARG A 103 22.48 -5.03 13.93
CA ARG A 103 22.99 -6.32 14.38
C ARG A 103 23.71 -7.06 13.25
N PRO A 104 24.87 -7.69 13.53
CA PRO A 104 25.54 -8.54 12.56
C PRO A 104 24.60 -9.70 12.16
N ARG A 105 24.48 -9.92 10.85
CA ARG A 105 23.59 -10.95 10.30
C ARG A 105 24.42 -12.18 9.93
N GLY A 106 24.25 -13.27 10.67
CA GLY A 106 24.75 -14.58 10.29
C GLY A 106 23.73 -15.34 9.44
N LEU A 107 24.19 -16.07 8.43
CA LEU A 107 23.33 -17.01 7.70
C LEU A 107 22.97 -18.17 8.64
N HIS A 108 21.69 -18.28 8.99
CA HIS A 108 21.16 -19.38 9.79
C HIS A 108 20.28 -20.25 8.88
N TRP A 109 20.63 -21.53 8.76
CA TRP A 109 19.88 -22.48 7.92
C TRP A 109 18.39 -22.56 8.27
N ALA A 110 18.04 -22.44 9.55
CA ALA A 110 16.65 -22.39 10.00
C ALA A 110 15.86 -21.21 9.40
N ASN A 111 16.48 -20.03 9.32
CA ASN A 111 15.87 -18.83 8.71
C ASN A 111 15.74 -19.00 7.20
N PHE A 112 16.73 -19.61 6.55
CA PHE A 112 16.68 -19.91 5.12
C PHE A 112 15.54 -20.88 4.79
N TYR A 113 15.39 -21.97 5.55
CA TYR A 113 14.30 -22.93 5.36
C TYR A 113 12.94 -22.27 5.56
N THR A 114 12.78 -21.52 6.65
CA THR A 114 11.52 -20.81 6.96
C THR A 114 11.18 -19.77 5.89
N GLY A 115 12.16 -18.99 5.46
CA GLY A 115 11.99 -17.98 4.41
C GLY A 115 11.63 -18.61 3.06
N SER A 116 12.31 -19.68 2.68
CA SER A 116 12.06 -20.40 1.43
C SER A 116 10.68 -21.07 1.44
N SER A 117 10.29 -21.69 2.56
CA SER A 117 8.97 -22.29 2.73
C SER A 117 7.85 -21.24 2.60
N ARG A 118 8.00 -20.08 3.26
CA ARG A 118 7.05 -18.97 3.14
C ARG A 118 6.97 -18.42 1.72
N PHE A 119 8.12 -18.29 1.05
CA PHE A 119 8.18 -17.84 -0.33
C PHE A 119 7.44 -18.80 -1.27
N ILE A 120 7.73 -20.11 -1.20
CA ILE A 120 7.08 -21.12 -2.03
C ILE A 120 5.57 -21.14 -1.79
N PHE A 121 5.14 -21.09 -0.53
CA PHE A 121 3.72 -21.08 -0.19
C PHE A 121 3.02 -19.81 -0.64
N GLY A 122 3.67 -18.65 -0.51
CA GLY A 122 3.14 -17.37 -1.03
C GLY A 122 3.00 -17.38 -2.55
N VAL A 123 3.99 -17.90 -3.27
CA VAL A 123 3.92 -18.06 -4.73
C VAL A 123 2.77 -19.01 -5.11
N PHE A 124 2.60 -20.12 -4.39
CA PHE A 124 1.48 -21.03 -4.62
C PHE A 124 0.12 -20.34 -4.41
N LYS A 125 -0.06 -19.64 -3.29
CA LYS A 125 -1.29 -18.88 -3.04
C LYS A 125 -1.57 -17.87 -4.14
N LYS A 126 -0.59 -17.06 -4.52
CA LYS A 126 -0.74 -16.01 -5.54
C LYS A 126 -1.06 -16.60 -6.91
N VAL A 127 -0.23 -17.53 -7.38
CA VAL A 127 -0.29 -18.00 -8.76
C VAL A 127 -1.39 -19.04 -8.97
N VAL A 128 -1.63 -19.91 -7.99
CA VAL A 128 -2.56 -21.05 -8.14
C VAL A 128 -3.93 -20.74 -7.57
N LEU A 129 -4.03 -20.04 -6.44
CA LEU A 129 -5.33 -19.78 -5.80
C LEU A 129 -5.88 -18.41 -6.20
N ALA A 130 -5.11 -17.35 -6.01
CA ALA A 130 -5.58 -15.98 -6.21
C ALA A 130 -5.90 -15.71 -7.69
N ASN A 131 -5.00 -16.06 -8.62
CA ASN A 131 -5.24 -15.86 -10.04
C ASN A 131 -6.45 -16.65 -10.57
N GLN A 132 -6.71 -17.85 -10.04
CA GLN A 132 -7.86 -18.65 -10.45
C GLN A 132 -9.16 -18.08 -9.89
N ALA A 133 -9.15 -17.60 -8.64
CA ALA A 133 -10.27 -16.89 -8.06
C ALA A 133 -10.56 -15.58 -8.82
N ALA A 134 -9.50 -14.83 -9.19
CA ALA A 134 -9.58 -13.62 -9.98
C ALA A 134 -10.23 -13.85 -11.35
N ALA A 135 -9.77 -14.86 -12.09
CA ALA A 135 -10.34 -15.18 -13.39
C ALA A 135 -11.86 -15.43 -13.33
N PHE A 136 -12.34 -16.07 -12.26
CA PHE A 136 -13.76 -16.28 -12.05
C PHE A 136 -14.49 -14.98 -11.66
N SER A 137 -13.99 -14.24 -10.67
CA SER A 137 -14.64 -13.00 -10.23
C SER A 137 -14.67 -11.94 -11.32
N ASP A 138 -13.58 -11.80 -12.09
CA ASP A 138 -13.46 -10.83 -13.18
C ASP A 138 -14.47 -11.15 -14.30
N THR A 139 -14.69 -12.43 -14.59
CA THR A 139 -15.70 -12.86 -15.58
C THR A 139 -17.11 -12.49 -15.12
N VAL A 140 -17.43 -12.74 -13.85
CA VAL A 140 -18.76 -12.42 -13.28
C VAL A 140 -18.97 -10.91 -13.15
N PHE A 141 -17.92 -10.14 -12.83
CA PHE A 141 -17.99 -8.69 -12.68
C PHE A 141 -18.00 -7.94 -14.01
N ALA A 142 -17.48 -8.54 -15.09
CA ALA A 142 -17.52 -7.95 -16.42
C ALA A 142 -18.94 -7.92 -17.02
N ASP A 143 -19.78 -8.91 -16.70
CA ASP A 143 -21.19 -8.97 -17.13
C ASP A 143 -22.11 -9.53 -16.04
N PRO A 144 -22.40 -8.77 -14.97
CA PRO A 144 -23.19 -9.27 -13.84
C PRO A 144 -24.65 -9.59 -14.20
N GLU A 145 -25.20 -8.93 -15.23
CA GLU A 145 -26.59 -9.12 -15.67
C GLU A 145 -26.78 -10.46 -16.41
N GLY A 146 -25.71 -10.98 -17.04
CA GLY A 146 -25.70 -12.29 -17.69
C GLY A 146 -25.69 -13.49 -16.74
N TYR A 147 -25.49 -13.28 -15.43
CA TYR A 147 -25.38 -14.33 -14.43
C TYR A 147 -26.54 -14.32 -13.42
N SER A 148 -26.84 -15.50 -12.86
CA SER A 148 -27.82 -15.60 -11.78
C SER A 148 -27.30 -14.94 -10.50
N GLY A 149 -28.20 -14.47 -9.63
CA GLY A 149 -27.80 -13.84 -8.35
C GLY A 149 -26.92 -14.74 -7.47
N LEU A 150 -27.08 -16.07 -7.56
CA LEU A 150 -26.22 -17.02 -6.87
C LEU A 150 -24.79 -17.00 -7.45
N MET A 151 -24.64 -16.93 -8.77
CA MET A 151 -23.33 -16.83 -9.41
C MET A 151 -22.64 -15.51 -9.07
N CYS A 152 -23.39 -14.40 -9.01
CA CYS A 152 -22.88 -13.12 -8.54
C CYS A 152 -22.37 -13.20 -7.10
N LEU A 153 -23.12 -13.87 -6.21
CA LEU A 153 -22.68 -14.09 -4.82
C LEU A 153 -21.38 -14.91 -4.76
N ILE A 154 -21.29 -15.99 -5.54
CA ILE A 154 -20.06 -16.80 -5.64
C ILE A 154 -18.90 -15.94 -6.19
N GLY A 155 -19.16 -15.06 -7.16
CA GLY A 155 -18.18 -14.11 -7.70
C GLY A 155 -17.63 -13.16 -6.65
N VAL A 156 -18.50 -12.64 -5.76
CA VAL A 156 -18.09 -11.81 -4.61
C VAL A 156 -17.20 -12.58 -3.64
N TYR A 157 -17.54 -13.84 -3.31
CA TYR A 157 -16.70 -14.67 -2.46
C TYR A 157 -15.37 -15.04 -3.14
N ALA A 158 -15.38 -15.31 -4.44
CA ALA A 158 -14.16 -15.54 -5.21
C ALA A 158 -13.24 -14.32 -5.16
N PHE A 159 -13.79 -13.11 -5.33
CA PHE A 159 -13.03 -11.87 -5.18
C PHE A 159 -12.45 -11.69 -3.76
N ALA A 160 -13.22 -12.03 -2.72
CA ALA A 160 -12.71 -12.00 -1.35
C ALA A 160 -11.54 -12.99 -1.14
N PHE A 161 -11.63 -14.20 -1.71
CA PHE A 161 -10.53 -15.17 -1.69
C PHE A 161 -9.32 -14.71 -2.50
N GLN A 162 -9.53 -14.11 -3.67
CA GLN A 162 -8.46 -13.49 -4.46
C GLN A 162 -7.68 -12.50 -3.60
N ILE A 163 -8.36 -11.53 -2.98
CA ILE A 163 -7.71 -10.55 -2.10
C ILE A 163 -6.96 -11.25 -0.96
N TYR A 164 -7.58 -12.22 -0.30
CA TYR A 164 -6.93 -12.92 0.80
C TYR A 164 -5.63 -13.62 0.36
N PHE A 165 -5.65 -14.35 -0.76
CA PHE A 165 -4.48 -15.07 -1.25
C PHE A 165 -3.42 -14.16 -1.88
N ASP A 166 -3.81 -12.99 -2.39
CA ASP A 166 -2.88 -11.97 -2.90
C ASP A 166 -2.05 -11.31 -1.78
N PHE A 167 -2.62 -11.20 -0.59
CA PHE A 167 -2.03 -10.46 0.54
C PHE A 167 -1.58 -11.34 1.72
N SER A 168 -1.70 -12.68 1.66
CA SER A 168 -1.36 -13.61 2.76
C SER A 168 -0.31 -14.65 2.41
#